data_AF-A0A7X6T200-F1
#
_entry.id   AF-A0A7X6T200-F1
#
_cell.length_a   1.000
_cell.length_b   1.000
_cell.length_c   1.000
_cell.angle_alpha   90.00
_cell.angle_beta   90.00
_cell.angle_gamma   90.00
#
_symmetry.space_group_name_H-M   'P 1'
#
loop_
_entity.id
_entity.type
_entity.pdbx_description
1 polymer ?
#
loop_
_entity_poly.entity_id
_entity_poly.type
_entity_poly.pdbx_seq_one_letter_code
_entity_poly.pdbx_strand_id
1 'polypeptide(L)'
;MGRSFLATGLAILMTLSLACAAQTGGPDGQESLTTLPDLTQPTAMGNSLSQERGLPGKRQERLTLAMTDQVSYNFNPFAEGDLLFPVDPSAVCQTLYQSLLVYWPESMAYQPLLAEKVSLEGQKIRIQLPAAVIWHDGFPLTPADVLFSMGAHQELATRNGLIFDSLIESIAMEEEDSILIQVKEEAMNGGIRCLEALARTLILPSHLWEPLLAGKTSADDLSDRDLPRVGSGPWVFLREDEFALSFSVKDEASTYVSLLKYQEPLLAKTAFIHGDLDLLLFSSPFDSFYQPLWQESLASEGLDLQSLLCGERLAGISLNPKSQDVMGIRAFRQLLHLAADTGAWSQVLMPASPAMDSSQLLTIPSLTRGLDGDLIRQALGEADQETINRKMAEAGLIFDRDRLRLEADKKDLRSLKLVYPFGSEPIEAACQAYKTAAKELGIDISLKGVSRDAWQQTYLDGSYDLIYQETEINESPALLSERLLAIPGLVQEDQVPTDQFDGSQGLFLIQALGQAQNVNALTASLEDLSLWMVQEALFIPLAAGSVERGIWNPASRLALDPLSIFPQGASLEVPRN
;
A
#
# COMPACT_ATOMS: atom_id res chain seq x y z
N MET A 1 -20.63 65.29 -23.70
CA MET A 1 -21.44 65.77 -22.55
C MET A 1 -21.09 64.87 -21.37
N GLY A 2 -20.82 65.31 -20.13
CA GLY A 2 -20.57 66.64 -19.59
C GLY A 2 -20.10 66.53 -18.12
N ARG A 3 -19.03 67.27 -17.79
CA ARG A 3 -18.57 67.86 -16.51
C ARG A 3 -19.46 67.72 -15.25
N SER A 4 -18.97 67.83 -13.99
CA SER A 4 -17.64 67.79 -13.34
C SER A 4 -17.85 68.09 -11.81
N PHE A 5 -16.77 68.18 -11.02
CA PHE A 5 -16.68 68.52 -9.58
C PHE A 5 -17.10 67.43 -8.57
N LEU A 6 -16.48 67.30 -7.38
CA LEU A 6 -15.63 68.26 -6.64
C LEU A 6 -14.48 67.53 -5.87
N ALA A 7 -13.43 68.25 -5.47
CA ALA A 7 -12.23 67.70 -4.81
C ALA A 7 -11.72 68.56 -3.63
N THR A 8 -11.14 67.90 -2.61
CA THR A 8 -10.29 68.41 -1.49
C THR A 8 -9.66 67.16 -0.84
N GLY A 9 -8.35 67.00 -0.57
CA GLY A 9 -7.44 67.83 0.27
C GLY A 9 -7.43 67.25 1.70
N LEU A 10 -6.33 66.98 2.43
CA LEU A 10 -4.93 67.45 2.36
C LEU A 10 -4.00 66.59 3.30
N ALA A 11 -2.66 66.67 3.13
CA ALA A 11 -1.56 66.49 4.12
C ALA A 11 -1.39 65.12 4.85
N ILE A 12 -0.28 64.37 4.67
CA ILE A 12 1.12 64.58 5.13
C ILE A 12 1.35 64.34 6.64
N LEU A 13 2.16 63.32 6.97
CA LEU A 13 3.24 63.40 7.96
C LEU A 13 4.20 62.19 7.86
N MET A 14 5.35 62.40 7.21
CA MET A 14 6.58 61.66 7.50
C MET A 14 7.36 62.44 8.57
N THR A 15 7.98 61.75 9.51
CA THR A 15 9.10 62.29 10.30
C THR A 15 10.19 61.24 10.43
N LEU A 16 11.27 61.38 9.65
CA LEU A 16 12.59 60.91 10.07
C LEU A 16 13.15 61.88 11.10
N SER A 17 13.91 61.35 12.06
CA SER A 17 15.03 62.08 12.67
C SER A 17 16.26 61.16 12.72
N LEU A 18 17.41 61.73 12.40
CA LEU A 18 18.71 61.07 12.22
C LEU A 18 19.69 61.47 13.34
N ALA A 19 20.82 60.76 13.41
CA ALA A 19 22.06 61.11 14.14
C ALA A 19 21.97 61.03 15.68
N CYS A 20 23.03 60.75 16.47
CA CYS A 20 24.43 60.34 16.22
C CYS A 20 24.97 59.67 17.52
N ALA A 21 26.12 59.00 17.62
CA ALA A 21 27.20 58.68 16.66
C ALA A 21 27.95 57.40 17.13
N ALA A 22 28.93 56.89 16.37
CA ALA A 22 29.82 55.82 16.83
C ALA A 22 30.97 56.35 17.70
N GLN A 23 31.24 55.70 18.85
CA GLN A 23 32.54 55.74 19.52
C GLN A 23 32.92 54.35 20.04
N THR A 24 34.23 54.09 20.03
CA THR A 24 34.86 52.78 20.19
C THR A 24 35.22 52.46 21.64
N GLY A 25 34.97 51.22 22.06
CA GLY A 25 35.53 50.65 23.28
C GLY A 25 35.20 49.16 23.38
N GLY A 26 36.23 48.32 23.43
CA GLY A 26 36.14 46.96 23.96
C GLY A 26 37.34 46.72 24.86
N PRO A 27 37.61 45.46 25.27
CA PRO A 27 36.66 44.40 25.58
C PRO A 27 36.72 44.08 27.09
N ASP A 28 35.58 43.79 27.73
CA ASP A 28 35.54 42.99 28.97
C ASP A 28 34.09 42.70 29.38
N GLY A 29 33.84 41.49 29.88
CA GLY A 29 32.52 41.04 30.34
C GLY A 29 32.18 39.65 29.78
N GLN A 30 32.34 38.62 30.61
CA GLN A 30 31.98 37.25 30.27
C GLN A 30 30.50 37.15 29.91
N GLU A 31 30.17 36.68 28.71
CA GLU A 31 28.82 36.18 28.45
C GLU A 31 28.59 34.96 29.34
N SER A 32 27.68 35.11 30.30
CA SER A 32 27.21 34.01 31.11
C SER A 32 26.48 33.04 30.21
N LEU A 33 27.08 31.87 29.96
CA LEU A 33 26.40 30.72 29.37
C LEU A 33 25.10 30.48 30.14
N THR A 34 23.96 30.83 29.54
CA THR A 34 22.66 30.34 30.01
C THR A 34 22.62 28.86 29.75
N THR A 35 23.06 28.10 30.75
CA THR A 35 22.91 26.64 30.80
C THR A 35 21.45 26.30 30.54
N LEU A 36 21.18 25.58 29.45
CA LEU A 36 19.90 24.93 29.25
C LEU A 36 19.60 24.05 30.47
N PRO A 37 18.37 24.04 30.99
CA PRO A 37 18.03 23.23 32.14
C PRO A 37 18.17 21.74 31.82
N ASP A 38 18.65 20.99 32.79
CA ASP A 38 18.86 19.55 32.70
C ASP A 38 17.52 18.82 32.44
N LEU A 39 17.45 17.99 31.41
CA LEU A 39 16.21 17.40 30.87
C LEU A 39 15.56 16.31 31.76
N THR A 40 15.87 16.30 33.06
CA THR A 40 15.54 15.21 33.99
C THR A 40 14.85 15.66 35.30
N GLN A 41 14.50 16.95 35.45
CA GLN A 41 13.80 17.45 36.64
C GLN A 41 12.30 17.67 36.38
N PRO A 42 11.38 17.11 37.20
CA PRO A 42 9.96 17.36 37.05
C PRO A 42 9.60 18.82 37.35
N THR A 43 8.88 19.48 36.45
CA THR A 43 8.35 20.84 36.69
C THR A 43 7.35 20.83 37.85
N ALA A 44 7.58 21.70 38.84
CA ALA A 44 6.85 21.74 40.12
C ALA A 44 5.42 22.31 40.06
N MET A 45 4.70 22.15 38.94
CA MET A 45 3.25 22.35 38.88
C MET A 45 2.57 20.99 38.81
N GLY A 46 1.86 20.66 39.90
CA GLY A 46 1.38 19.31 40.15
C GLY A 46 0.25 18.88 39.21
N ASN A 47 0.55 17.93 38.33
CA ASN A 47 -0.43 16.93 37.92
C ASN A 47 -0.38 15.77 38.93
N SER A 48 -1.53 15.39 39.46
CA SER A 48 -1.71 14.21 40.29
C SER A 48 -1.60 12.92 39.46
N LEU A 49 -1.01 11.89 40.06
CA LEU A 49 -0.52 10.64 39.42
C LEU A 49 0.76 10.85 38.60
N SER A 50 1.73 9.97 38.85
CA SER A 50 3.06 9.98 38.27
C SER A 50 3.03 9.58 36.79
N GLN A 51 2.74 10.54 35.90
CA GLN A 51 3.08 10.41 34.49
C GLN A 51 4.61 10.43 34.36
N GLU A 52 5.22 9.25 34.19
CA GLU A 52 6.58 9.14 33.71
C GLU A 52 6.66 9.70 32.29
N ARG A 53 7.19 10.92 32.17
CA ARG A 53 7.46 11.56 30.87
C ARG A 53 8.79 11.08 30.30
N GLY A 54 8.86 10.98 28.99
CA GLY A 54 10.09 10.63 28.27
C GLY A 54 10.24 9.13 27.98
N LEU A 55 11.34 8.78 27.32
CA LEU A 55 11.52 7.47 26.67
C LEU A 55 11.92 6.36 27.67
N PRO A 56 11.40 5.14 27.54
CA PRO A 56 11.73 4.02 28.43
C PRO A 56 13.13 3.46 28.14
N GLY A 57 13.76 2.91 29.16
CA GLY A 57 15.08 2.28 29.06
C GLY A 57 16.22 3.22 28.64
N LYS A 58 17.41 2.64 28.50
CA LYS A 58 18.57 3.30 27.90
C LYS A 58 18.42 3.39 26.38
N ARG A 59 19.19 4.25 25.73
CA ARG A 59 19.15 4.42 24.26
C ARG A 59 19.46 3.13 23.48
N GLN A 60 20.29 2.25 24.05
CA GLN A 60 20.68 0.96 23.44
C GLN A 60 19.62 -0.13 23.62
N GLU A 61 18.71 0.06 24.57
CA GLU A 61 17.60 -0.85 24.93
C GLU A 61 16.33 -0.54 24.10
N ARG A 62 16.38 0.43 23.19
CA ARG A 62 15.20 1.01 22.55
C ARG A 62 15.41 1.32 21.07
N LEU A 63 14.64 0.64 20.22
CA LEU A 63 14.40 1.06 18.83
C LEU A 63 13.52 2.32 18.85
N THR A 64 14.06 3.44 18.37
CA THR A 64 13.40 4.75 18.35
C THR A 64 13.07 5.09 16.90
N LEU A 65 11.78 5.26 16.58
CA LEU A 65 11.31 5.44 15.21
C LEU A 65 10.35 6.63 15.07
N ALA A 66 10.12 7.10 13.85
CA ALA A 66 9.13 8.15 13.55
C ALA A 66 8.40 7.87 12.23
N MET A 67 7.18 8.40 12.09
CA MET A 67 6.49 8.51 10.80
C MET A 67 6.92 9.80 10.09
N THR A 68 6.85 9.84 8.76
CA THR A 68 7.09 11.06 7.99
C THR A 68 5.95 12.08 8.02
N ASP A 69 4.72 11.64 8.28
CA ASP A 69 3.56 12.52 8.43
C ASP A 69 3.08 12.66 9.89
N GLN A 70 2.19 13.63 10.11
CA GLN A 70 1.55 13.88 11.40
C GLN A 70 0.39 12.91 11.73
N VAL A 71 -0.06 12.08 10.78
CA VAL A 71 -1.42 11.52 10.76
C VAL A 71 -1.45 10.01 10.97
N SER A 72 -0.34 9.30 10.73
CA SER A 72 -0.29 7.83 10.71
C SER A 72 -0.35 7.12 12.07
N TYR A 73 -0.86 7.77 13.12
CA TYR A 73 -1.07 7.14 14.43
C TYR A 73 -2.46 6.52 14.50
N ASN A 74 -2.51 5.19 14.52
CA ASN A 74 -3.75 4.43 14.48
C ASN A 74 -3.84 3.39 15.60
N PHE A 75 -4.97 3.39 16.30
CA PHE A 75 -5.37 2.32 17.21
C PHE A 75 -6.64 1.58 16.73
N ASN A 76 -7.25 2.00 15.63
CA ASN A 76 -8.46 1.42 15.07
C ASN A 76 -8.14 0.25 14.11
N PRO A 77 -8.45 -1.00 14.49
CA PRO A 77 -8.18 -2.17 13.64
C PRO A 77 -9.11 -2.25 12.41
N PHE A 78 -10.15 -1.42 12.35
CA PHE A 78 -11.12 -1.35 11.26
C PHE A 78 -10.89 -0.16 10.30
N ALA A 79 -9.86 0.65 10.52
CA ALA A 79 -9.55 1.80 9.65
C ALA A 79 -9.14 1.37 8.23
N GLU A 80 -9.21 2.28 7.27
CA GLU A 80 -8.66 2.08 5.92
C GLU A 80 -7.25 2.70 5.80
N GLY A 81 -6.32 1.96 5.18
CA GLY A 81 -4.95 2.39 4.96
C GLY A 81 -3.97 1.21 4.92
N ASP A 82 -2.71 1.49 4.56
CA ASP A 82 -1.59 0.55 4.72
C ASP A 82 -0.46 1.21 5.54
N LEU A 83 0.29 0.39 6.31
CA LEU A 83 1.35 0.85 7.23
C LEU A 83 0.92 1.91 8.26
N LEU A 84 -0.30 1.82 8.77
CA LEU A 84 -0.71 2.59 9.94
C LEU A 84 -0.05 2.01 11.22
N PHE A 85 0.31 2.84 12.20
CA PHE A 85 1.08 2.39 13.38
C PHE A 85 0.49 2.90 14.70
N PRO A 86 0.42 2.11 15.79
CA PRO A 86 0.89 0.72 15.95
C PRO A 86 -0.07 -0.36 15.42
N VAL A 87 -1.28 0.02 14.99
CA VAL A 87 -2.27 -0.92 14.43
C VAL A 87 -2.37 -0.70 12.92
N ASP A 88 -2.01 -1.72 12.14
CA ASP A 88 -2.10 -1.71 10.68
C ASP A 88 -3.24 -2.63 10.19
N PRO A 89 -4.37 -2.07 9.71
CA PRO A 89 -5.48 -2.85 9.18
C PRO A 89 -5.12 -3.66 7.93
N SER A 90 -4.05 -3.29 7.20
CA SER A 90 -3.54 -4.08 6.07
C SER A 90 -2.71 -5.30 6.51
N ALA A 91 -2.46 -5.44 7.81
CA ALA A 91 -1.69 -6.51 8.44
C ALA A 91 -0.22 -6.64 7.98
N VAL A 92 0.35 -5.59 7.36
CA VAL A 92 1.79 -5.51 7.01
C VAL A 92 2.63 -5.27 8.28
N CYS A 93 2.14 -4.47 9.24
CA CYS A 93 2.73 -4.25 10.55
C CYS A 93 1.82 -4.73 11.70
N GLN A 94 2.11 -5.90 12.30
CA GLN A 94 1.28 -6.51 13.36
C GLN A 94 1.92 -6.35 14.74
N THR A 95 2.19 -5.09 15.12
CA THR A 95 2.87 -4.74 16.36
C THR A 95 2.02 -5.08 17.60
N LEU A 96 0.77 -4.61 17.64
CA LEU A 96 -0.14 -4.77 18.78
C LEU A 96 -1.11 -5.96 18.63
N TYR A 97 -1.86 -5.98 17.53
CA TYR A 97 -2.79 -7.06 17.17
C TYR A 97 -2.19 -7.91 16.05
N GLN A 98 -2.55 -9.19 16.01
CA GLN A 98 -2.15 -10.11 14.95
C GLN A 98 -3.36 -10.77 14.27
N SER A 99 -3.19 -11.20 13.03
CA SER A 99 -4.11 -12.06 12.29
C SER A 99 -3.86 -13.55 12.58
N LEU A 100 -4.80 -14.41 12.18
CA LEU A 100 -4.66 -15.87 12.33
C LEU A 100 -3.57 -16.48 11.46
N LEU A 101 -3.35 -15.88 10.30
CA LEU A 101 -2.48 -16.36 9.24
C LEU A 101 -2.01 -15.18 8.38
N VAL A 102 -0.96 -15.40 7.59
CA VAL A 102 -0.42 -14.40 6.65
C VAL A 102 -0.11 -15.08 5.32
N TYR A 103 -0.27 -14.35 4.21
CA TYR A 103 0.15 -14.83 2.90
C TYR A 103 1.66 -14.61 2.71
N TRP A 104 2.37 -15.63 2.24
CA TRP A 104 3.81 -15.56 1.94
C TRP A 104 4.06 -15.80 0.45
N PRO A 105 4.23 -14.74 -0.35
CA PRO A 105 4.44 -14.81 -1.81
C PRO A 105 5.52 -15.81 -2.24
N GLU A 106 6.66 -15.80 -1.54
CA GLU A 106 7.82 -16.70 -1.76
C GLU A 106 7.47 -18.20 -1.71
N SER A 107 6.48 -18.57 -0.89
CA SER A 107 5.98 -19.95 -0.78
C SER A 107 4.67 -20.18 -1.54
N MET A 108 4.13 -19.12 -2.12
CA MET A 108 2.78 -19.01 -2.68
C MET A 108 1.67 -19.57 -1.77
N ALA A 109 1.85 -19.49 -0.45
CA ALA A 109 0.98 -20.14 0.53
C ALA A 109 0.58 -19.22 1.69
N TYR A 110 -0.61 -19.46 2.23
CA TYR A 110 -1.03 -18.92 3.52
C TYR A 110 -0.38 -19.75 4.64
N GLN A 111 0.29 -19.09 5.58
CA GLN A 111 0.96 -19.71 6.72
C GLN A 111 0.32 -19.24 8.04
N PRO A 112 0.18 -20.11 9.06
CA PRO A 112 -0.36 -19.71 10.37
C PRO A 112 0.51 -18.64 11.05
N LEU A 113 -0.13 -17.76 11.82
CA LEU A 113 0.54 -16.73 12.64
C LEU A 113 0.09 -16.81 14.11
N LEU A 114 -1.16 -16.42 14.44
CA LEU A 114 -1.76 -16.73 15.75
C LEU A 114 -2.30 -18.15 15.82
N ALA A 115 -2.78 -18.70 14.70
CA ALA A 115 -3.21 -20.09 14.65
C ALA A 115 -1.99 -21.03 14.74
N GLU A 116 -2.16 -22.21 15.35
CA GLU A 116 -1.18 -23.29 15.26
C GLU A 116 -1.22 -23.94 13.86
N LYS A 117 -2.43 -24.08 13.30
CA LYS A 117 -2.65 -24.71 12.00
C LYS A 117 -3.87 -24.13 11.30
N VAL A 118 -3.75 -23.94 9.99
CA VAL A 118 -4.86 -23.65 9.09
C VAL A 118 -4.82 -24.65 7.93
N SER A 119 -5.98 -25.15 7.50
CA SER A 119 -6.09 -26.04 6.33
C SER A 119 -7.38 -25.78 5.55
N LEU A 120 -7.25 -25.73 4.22
CA LEU A 120 -8.37 -25.64 3.27
C LEU A 120 -8.56 -27.00 2.58
N GLU A 121 -9.76 -27.58 2.72
CA GLU A 121 -10.15 -28.85 2.10
C GLU A 121 -11.48 -28.66 1.35
N GLY A 122 -11.42 -28.47 0.04
CA GLY A 122 -12.60 -28.02 -0.73
C GLY A 122 -13.04 -26.63 -0.23
N GLN A 123 -14.33 -26.48 0.10
CA GLN A 123 -14.87 -25.25 0.67
C GLN A 123 -14.87 -25.23 2.22
N LYS A 124 -14.07 -26.08 2.87
CA LYS A 124 -13.92 -26.11 4.34
C LYS A 124 -12.57 -25.58 4.79
N ILE A 125 -12.58 -24.55 5.62
CA ILE A 125 -11.40 -24.03 6.30
C ILE A 125 -11.46 -24.48 7.76
N ARG A 126 -10.42 -25.17 8.23
CA ARG A 126 -10.22 -25.46 9.65
C ARG A 126 -9.08 -24.64 10.20
N ILE A 127 -9.29 -24.08 11.38
CA ILE A 127 -8.34 -23.25 12.12
C ILE A 127 -8.19 -23.87 13.52
N GLN A 128 -6.97 -24.24 13.87
CA GLN A 128 -6.59 -24.69 15.21
C GLN A 128 -5.87 -23.55 15.93
N LEU A 129 -6.34 -23.15 17.10
CA LEU A 129 -5.63 -22.23 17.97
C LEU A 129 -4.67 -22.98 18.92
N PRO A 130 -3.58 -22.35 19.39
CA PRO A 130 -2.70 -22.94 20.38
C PRO A 130 -3.32 -22.81 21.79
N ALA A 131 -3.33 -23.92 22.54
CA ALA A 131 -4.05 -24.08 23.82
C ALA A 131 -3.59 -23.19 25.02
N ALA A 132 -2.74 -22.18 24.79
CA ALA A 132 -2.17 -21.34 25.86
C ALA A 132 -1.78 -19.92 25.39
N VAL A 133 -2.42 -19.38 24.35
CA VAL A 133 -2.20 -17.97 23.96
C VAL A 133 -2.90 -17.04 24.97
N ILE A 134 -2.17 -16.02 25.44
CA ILE A 134 -2.70 -14.97 26.31
C ILE A 134 -2.61 -13.60 25.66
N TRP A 135 -3.64 -12.79 25.89
CA TRP A 135 -3.68 -11.35 25.66
C TRP A 135 -2.68 -10.62 26.59
N HIS A 136 -2.29 -9.38 26.25
CA HIS A 136 -1.36 -8.59 27.06
C HIS A 136 -1.83 -8.30 28.50
N ASP A 137 -3.13 -8.43 28.79
CA ASP A 137 -3.71 -8.28 30.12
C ASP A 137 -3.79 -9.60 30.92
N GLY A 138 -3.34 -10.71 30.33
CA GLY A 138 -3.32 -12.04 30.93
C GLY A 138 -4.59 -12.86 30.75
N PHE A 139 -5.63 -12.35 30.06
CA PHE A 139 -6.77 -13.18 29.67
C PHE A 139 -6.38 -14.17 28.57
N PRO A 140 -6.96 -15.38 28.52
CA PRO A 140 -6.73 -16.31 27.43
C PRO A 140 -7.33 -15.78 26.12
N LEU A 141 -6.64 -16.00 25.00
CA LEU A 141 -7.19 -15.84 23.66
C LEU A 141 -7.90 -17.15 23.30
N THR A 142 -9.17 -17.04 22.88
CA THR A 142 -10.05 -18.19 22.66
C THR A 142 -10.69 -18.17 21.27
N PRO A 143 -11.31 -19.26 20.80
CA PRO A 143 -12.11 -19.23 19.58
C PRO A 143 -13.22 -18.17 19.58
N ALA A 144 -13.76 -17.81 20.75
CA ALA A 144 -14.78 -16.77 20.87
C ALA A 144 -14.27 -15.39 20.41
N ASP A 145 -13.00 -15.06 20.68
CA ASP A 145 -12.38 -13.81 20.22
C ASP A 145 -12.27 -13.75 18.69
N VAL A 146 -12.03 -14.90 18.04
CA VAL A 146 -12.00 -15.02 16.57
C VAL A 146 -13.40 -14.80 15.99
N LEU A 147 -14.40 -15.49 16.52
CA LEU A 147 -15.80 -15.33 16.09
C LEU A 147 -16.29 -13.89 16.28
N PHE A 148 -15.95 -13.28 17.42
CA PHE A 148 -16.23 -11.88 17.71
C PHE A 148 -15.57 -10.96 16.68
N SER A 149 -14.27 -11.14 16.39
CA SER A 149 -13.52 -10.27 15.48
C SER A 149 -14.09 -10.30 14.05
N MET A 150 -14.44 -11.50 13.56
CA MET A 150 -15.11 -11.66 12.27
C MET A 150 -16.51 -11.00 12.27
N GLY A 151 -17.30 -11.24 13.31
CA GLY A 151 -18.62 -10.64 13.47
C GLY A 151 -18.60 -9.11 13.56
N ALA A 152 -17.62 -8.53 14.24
CA ALA A 152 -17.39 -7.09 14.31
C ALA A 152 -17.11 -6.48 12.92
N HIS A 153 -16.29 -7.15 12.10
CA HIS A 153 -16.06 -6.72 10.72
C HIS A 153 -17.36 -6.72 9.88
N GLN A 154 -18.25 -7.70 10.10
CA GLN A 154 -19.57 -7.81 9.44
C GLN A 154 -20.54 -6.72 9.93
N GLU A 155 -20.68 -6.52 11.26
CA GLU A 155 -21.57 -5.52 11.86
C GLU A 155 -21.21 -4.08 11.45
N LEU A 156 -19.92 -3.78 11.34
CA LEU A 156 -19.40 -2.49 10.87
C LEU A 156 -19.34 -2.36 9.33
N ALA A 157 -19.83 -3.36 8.57
CA ALA A 157 -19.85 -3.40 7.11
C ALA A 157 -18.49 -3.11 6.42
N THR A 158 -17.39 -3.46 7.07
CA THR A 158 -16.03 -3.29 6.53
C THR A 158 -15.80 -4.16 5.28
N ARG A 159 -14.75 -3.88 4.48
CA ARG A 159 -14.38 -4.70 3.31
C ARG A 159 -14.33 -6.21 3.63
N ASN A 160 -13.66 -6.60 4.72
CA ASN A 160 -13.58 -8.01 5.13
C ASN A 160 -14.93 -8.56 5.60
N GLY A 161 -15.75 -7.75 6.29
CA GLY A 161 -17.11 -8.12 6.69
C GLY A 161 -18.01 -8.45 5.50
N LEU A 162 -18.02 -7.57 4.49
CA LEU A 162 -18.75 -7.79 3.25
C LEU A 162 -18.25 -9.05 2.49
N ILE A 163 -16.95 -9.33 2.55
CA ILE A 163 -16.38 -10.57 2.01
C ILE A 163 -16.90 -11.78 2.81
N PHE A 164 -16.85 -11.75 4.15
CA PHE A 164 -17.38 -12.83 5.01
C PHE A 164 -18.87 -13.10 4.77
N ASP A 165 -19.71 -12.05 4.72
CA ASP A 165 -21.14 -12.17 4.38
C ASP A 165 -21.36 -12.80 3.00
N SER A 166 -20.53 -12.43 2.02
CA SER A 166 -20.63 -12.95 0.66
C SER A 166 -20.20 -14.43 0.57
N LEU A 167 -19.20 -14.87 1.34
CA LEU A 167 -18.54 -16.17 1.19
C LEU A 167 -18.98 -17.25 2.19
N ILE A 168 -19.23 -16.90 3.45
CA ILE A 168 -19.42 -17.88 4.53
C ILE A 168 -20.86 -18.40 4.54
N GLU A 169 -21.02 -19.73 4.50
CA GLU A 169 -22.31 -20.41 4.71
C GLU A 169 -22.55 -20.65 6.21
N SER A 170 -21.54 -21.12 6.93
CA SER A 170 -21.59 -21.26 8.38
C SER A 170 -20.19 -21.24 9.02
N ILE A 171 -20.15 -20.89 10.30
CA ILE A 171 -18.95 -20.92 11.14
C ILE A 171 -19.32 -21.55 12.48
N ALA A 172 -18.49 -22.47 12.98
CA ALA A 172 -18.74 -23.21 14.22
C ALA A 172 -17.44 -23.57 14.92
N MET A 173 -17.49 -23.72 16.25
CA MET A 173 -16.45 -24.39 17.02
C MET A 173 -16.67 -25.91 16.94
N GLU A 174 -15.65 -26.69 16.57
CA GLU A 174 -15.71 -28.17 16.57
C GLU A 174 -15.18 -28.75 17.90
N GLU A 175 -14.06 -28.22 18.40
CA GLU A 175 -13.40 -28.61 19.65
C GLU A 175 -13.05 -27.34 20.46
N GLU A 176 -12.51 -27.47 21.67
CA GLU A 176 -12.30 -26.36 22.63
C GLU A 176 -11.43 -25.21 22.05
N ASP A 177 -10.51 -25.55 21.14
CA ASP A 177 -9.59 -24.61 20.45
C ASP A 177 -9.70 -24.64 18.90
N SER A 178 -10.76 -25.24 18.34
CA SER A 178 -10.88 -25.50 16.88
C SER A 178 -12.12 -24.85 16.25
N ILE A 179 -11.92 -24.17 15.12
CA ILE A 179 -12.97 -23.49 14.34
C ILE A 179 -13.06 -24.12 12.94
N LEU A 180 -14.27 -24.46 12.52
CA LEU A 180 -14.63 -24.81 11.15
C LEU A 180 -15.43 -23.68 10.51
N ILE A 181 -14.95 -23.21 9.35
CA ILE A 181 -15.69 -22.33 8.44
C ILE A 181 -16.08 -23.16 7.21
N GLN A 182 -17.39 -23.20 6.92
CA GLN A 182 -17.93 -23.68 5.65
C GLN A 182 -18.16 -22.48 4.73
N VAL A 183 -17.50 -22.47 3.59
CA VAL A 183 -17.71 -21.51 2.51
C VAL A 183 -18.81 -22.02 1.58
N LYS A 184 -19.61 -21.12 1.00
CA LYS A 184 -20.68 -21.44 0.05
C LYS A 184 -20.13 -22.13 -1.20
N GLU A 185 -20.75 -23.21 -1.65
CA GLU A 185 -20.22 -24.05 -2.74
C GLU A 185 -20.18 -23.30 -4.09
N GLU A 186 -21.12 -22.38 -4.32
CA GLU A 186 -21.20 -21.55 -5.52
C GLU A 186 -20.20 -20.38 -5.55
N ALA A 187 -19.53 -20.08 -4.44
CA ALA A 187 -18.60 -18.96 -4.36
C ALA A 187 -17.28 -19.27 -5.08
N MET A 188 -17.11 -18.70 -6.28
CA MET A 188 -15.89 -18.85 -7.07
C MET A 188 -14.65 -18.40 -6.28
N ASN A 189 -13.65 -19.30 -6.22
CA ASN A 189 -12.43 -19.17 -5.41
C ASN A 189 -12.69 -18.87 -3.93
N GLY A 190 -13.88 -19.20 -3.41
CA GLY A 190 -14.34 -18.80 -2.08
C GLY A 190 -13.42 -19.25 -0.95
N GLY A 191 -12.88 -20.47 -1.00
CA GLY A 191 -11.89 -20.95 -0.04
C GLY A 191 -10.67 -20.03 0.09
N ILE A 192 -9.98 -19.75 -1.02
CA ILE A 192 -8.78 -18.88 -0.99
C ILE A 192 -9.11 -17.41 -0.70
N ARG A 193 -10.29 -16.92 -1.12
CA ARG A 193 -10.75 -15.55 -0.81
C ARG A 193 -11.13 -15.37 0.66
N CYS A 194 -11.66 -16.41 1.30
CA CYS A 194 -11.92 -16.41 2.74
C CYS A 194 -10.59 -16.47 3.52
N LEU A 195 -9.60 -17.24 3.08
CA LEU A 195 -8.23 -17.20 3.64
C LEU A 195 -7.61 -15.80 3.53
N GLU A 196 -7.75 -15.10 2.39
CA GLU A 196 -7.28 -13.72 2.24
C GLU A 196 -7.91 -12.76 3.26
N ALA A 197 -9.24 -12.80 3.39
CA ALA A 197 -9.95 -11.95 4.34
C ALA A 197 -9.55 -12.26 5.80
N LEU A 198 -9.30 -13.52 6.14
CA LEU A 198 -8.76 -13.94 7.45
C LEU A 198 -7.31 -13.47 7.65
N ALA A 199 -6.49 -13.43 6.59
CA ALA A 199 -5.11 -12.94 6.66
C ALA A 199 -5.03 -11.43 6.96
N ARG A 200 -6.06 -10.68 6.53
CA ARG A 200 -6.24 -9.24 6.75
C ARG A 200 -7.20 -8.89 7.90
N THR A 201 -7.58 -9.87 8.72
CA THR A 201 -8.45 -9.65 9.90
C THR A 201 -7.62 -9.78 11.16
N LEU A 202 -7.48 -8.66 11.88
CA LEU A 202 -6.81 -8.62 13.18
C LEU A 202 -7.73 -9.23 14.24
N ILE A 203 -7.19 -10.10 15.09
CA ILE A 203 -7.97 -10.72 16.18
C ILE A 203 -7.93 -9.82 17.42
N LEU A 204 -9.11 -9.60 18.00
CA LEU A 204 -9.39 -8.61 19.03
C LEU A 204 -9.91 -9.28 20.31
N PRO A 205 -9.51 -8.82 21.51
CA PRO A 205 -10.05 -9.30 22.78
C PRO A 205 -11.52 -8.90 22.94
N SER A 206 -12.42 -9.87 22.81
CA SER A 206 -13.88 -9.69 22.89
C SER A 206 -14.29 -8.94 24.17
N HIS A 207 -13.71 -9.29 25.32
CA HIS A 207 -14.00 -8.68 26.62
C HIS A 207 -13.69 -7.17 26.73
N LEU A 208 -12.90 -6.61 25.81
CA LEU A 208 -12.61 -5.18 25.74
C LEU A 208 -13.34 -4.48 24.60
N TRP A 209 -13.58 -5.17 23.49
CA TRP A 209 -14.14 -4.57 22.27
C TRP A 209 -15.67 -4.68 22.19
N GLU A 210 -16.30 -5.75 22.69
CA GLU A 210 -17.77 -5.89 22.71
C GLU A 210 -18.50 -4.66 23.31
N PRO A 211 -18.08 -4.08 24.46
CA PRO A 211 -18.75 -2.92 25.03
C PRO A 211 -18.57 -1.63 24.21
N LEU A 212 -17.53 -1.55 23.38
CA LEU A 212 -17.21 -0.36 22.57
C LEU A 212 -17.94 -0.34 21.24
N LEU A 213 -18.18 -1.52 20.65
CA LEU A 213 -18.93 -1.69 19.40
C LEU A 213 -20.45 -1.65 19.60
N ALA A 214 -20.94 -1.78 20.84
CA ALA A 214 -22.36 -1.78 21.16
C ALA A 214 -23.11 -0.55 20.60
N GLY A 215 -23.88 -0.74 19.52
CA GLY A 215 -24.65 0.31 18.84
C GLY A 215 -23.85 1.18 17.87
N LYS A 216 -22.66 0.73 17.45
CA LYS A 216 -21.87 1.31 16.36
C LYS A 216 -22.29 0.71 15.02
N THR A 217 -22.13 1.45 13.93
CA THR A 217 -22.52 0.99 12.57
C THR A 217 -21.46 1.27 11.50
N SER A 218 -20.46 2.09 11.81
CA SER A 218 -19.28 2.34 10.97
C SER A 218 -18.01 2.30 11.81
N ALA A 219 -16.88 1.95 11.18
CA ALA A 219 -15.55 2.12 11.77
C ALA A 219 -15.25 3.59 12.14
N ASP A 220 -15.86 4.55 11.44
CA ASP A 220 -15.76 5.99 11.72
C ASP A 220 -16.46 6.42 13.02
N ASP A 221 -17.37 5.58 13.55
CA ASP A 221 -18.05 5.88 14.82
C ASP A 221 -17.13 5.69 16.05
N LEU A 222 -15.89 5.22 15.84
CA LEU A 222 -14.91 4.89 16.88
C LEU A 222 -14.03 6.09 17.24
N SER A 223 -13.70 6.22 18.53
CA SER A 223 -12.89 7.31 19.08
C SER A 223 -11.52 6.76 19.49
N ASP A 224 -10.45 7.15 18.80
CA ASP A 224 -9.07 6.67 19.06
C ASP A 224 -8.61 6.79 20.51
N ARG A 225 -9.17 7.76 21.25
CA ARG A 225 -8.84 8.01 22.66
C ARG A 225 -9.32 6.90 23.59
N ASP A 226 -10.36 6.17 23.18
CA ASP A 226 -11.08 5.20 23.98
C ASP A 226 -10.76 3.75 23.54
N LEU A 227 -9.89 3.57 22.54
CA LEU A 227 -9.57 2.26 21.98
C LEU A 227 -8.62 1.43 22.87
N PRO A 228 -8.87 0.11 23.01
CA PRO A 228 -8.01 -0.77 23.79
C PRO A 228 -6.58 -0.84 23.24
N ARG A 229 -5.63 -0.99 24.16
CA ARG A 229 -4.18 -1.10 23.86
C ARG A 229 -3.61 -2.43 24.35
N VAL A 230 -4.49 -3.43 24.41
CA VAL A 230 -4.23 -4.81 24.80
C VAL A 230 -4.43 -5.65 23.55
N GLY A 231 -3.38 -6.34 23.11
CA GLY A 231 -3.40 -7.18 21.93
C GLY A 231 -2.69 -8.51 22.14
N SER A 232 -2.46 -9.22 21.05
CA SER A 232 -1.85 -10.55 21.02
C SER A 232 -0.38 -10.51 20.63
N GLY A 233 0.03 -9.45 19.91
CA GLY A 233 1.32 -9.26 19.26
C GLY A 233 2.55 -9.22 20.17
N PRO A 234 3.76 -9.16 19.57
CA PRO A 234 5.00 -9.19 20.32
C PRO A 234 5.28 -7.90 21.13
N TRP A 235 4.53 -6.82 20.91
CA TRP A 235 4.77 -5.52 21.56
C TRP A 235 3.61 -5.11 22.46
N VAL A 236 3.87 -5.08 23.76
CA VAL A 236 2.92 -4.62 24.80
C VAL A 236 2.97 -3.10 24.91
N PHE A 237 1.82 -2.44 24.85
CA PHE A 237 1.74 -0.99 25.08
C PHE A 237 2.17 -0.64 26.51
N LEU A 238 3.15 0.28 26.63
CA LEU A 238 3.72 0.71 27.91
C LEU A 238 3.18 2.08 28.33
N ARG A 239 3.32 3.09 27.47
CA ARG A 239 2.86 4.46 27.76
C ARG A 239 2.68 5.32 26.51
N GLU A 240 1.95 6.40 26.69
CA GLU A 240 1.81 7.52 25.75
C GLU A 240 2.03 8.83 26.50
N ASP A 241 2.76 9.75 25.88
CA ASP A 241 2.73 11.17 26.23
C ASP A 241 2.54 12.05 24.97
N GLU A 242 2.71 13.36 25.13
CA GLU A 242 2.59 14.36 24.05
C GLU A 242 3.62 14.16 22.93
N PHE A 243 4.75 13.49 23.22
CA PHE A 243 5.90 13.37 22.34
C PHE A 243 6.18 11.94 21.87
N ALA A 244 5.65 10.92 22.54
CA ALA A 244 5.92 9.52 22.17
C ALA A 244 4.76 8.54 22.44
N LEU A 245 4.75 7.45 21.66
CA LEU A 245 4.15 6.17 22.02
C LEU A 245 5.27 5.17 22.33
N SER A 246 5.14 4.39 23.39
CA SER A 246 6.16 3.43 23.83
C SER A 246 5.59 2.05 24.10
N PHE A 247 6.35 1.03 23.72
CA PHE A 247 6.03 -0.38 23.84
C PHE A 247 7.22 -1.14 24.42
N SER A 248 6.97 -2.25 25.11
CA SER A 248 7.98 -3.24 25.52
C SER A 248 7.73 -4.58 24.84
N VAL A 249 8.78 -5.36 24.61
CA VAL A 249 8.63 -6.74 24.12
C VAL A 249 7.85 -7.59 25.15
N LYS A 250 6.92 -8.40 24.66
CA LYS A 250 6.17 -9.38 25.46
C LYS A 250 7.16 -10.36 26.10
N ASP A 251 7.02 -10.57 27.41
CA ASP A 251 7.91 -11.41 28.24
C ASP A 251 9.38 -10.95 28.36
N GLU A 252 9.78 -9.79 27.80
CA GLU A 252 11.14 -9.24 27.91
C GLU A 252 11.15 -7.76 28.37
N ALA A 253 11.38 -7.54 29.66
CA ALA A 253 11.18 -6.24 30.31
C ALA A 253 12.22 -5.13 30.00
N SER A 254 13.29 -5.43 29.25
CA SER A 254 14.44 -4.51 29.05
C SER A 254 14.57 -3.97 27.63
N THR A 255 13.55 -4.16 26.79
CA THR A 255 13.65 -4.07 25.34
C THR A 255 12.40 -3.36 24.81
N TYR A 256 12.61 -2.22 24.14
CA TYR A 256 11.55 -1.25 23.85
C TYR A 256 11.50 -0.82 22.39
N VAL A 257 10.29 -0.48 21.94
CA VAL A 257 10.04 0.35 20.76
C VAL A 257 9.47 1.68 21.22
N SER A 258 9.88 2.78 20.62
CA SER A 258 9.22 4.08 20.83
C SER A 258 9.11 4.87 19.54
N LEU A 259 7.87 5.22 19.22
CA LEU A 259 7.49 6.07 18.12
C LEU A 259 7.46 7.52 18.61
N LEU A 260 8.28 8.39 18.03
CA LEU A 260 8.33 9.81 18.35
C LEU A 260 7.33 10.60 17.48
N LYS A 261 6.67 11.56 18.12
CA LYS A 261 5.64 12.41 17.54
C LYS A 261 6.23 13.74 17.08
N TYR A 262 6.54 13.84 15.79
CA TYR A 262 7.02 15.08 15.19
C TYR A 262 5.88 15.89 14.58
N GLN A 263 5.81 17.17 14.93
CA GLN A 263 4.88 18.10 14.28
C GLN A 263 5.31 18.45 12.85
N GLU A 264 6.59 18.36 12.50
CA GLU A 264 7.05 18.69 11.16
C GLU A 264 7.90 17.56 10.55
N PRO A 265 7.57 17.13 9.31
CA PRO A 265 8.40 16.25 8.45
C PRO A 265 9.91 16.49 8.55
N LEU A 266 10.31 17.78 8.55
CA LEU A 266 11.70 18.22 8.58
C LEU A 266 12.39 17.95 9.94
N LEU A 267 11.65 17.95 11.05
CA LEU A 267 12.19 17.68 12.38
C LEU A 267 12.49 16.18 12.56
N ALA A 268 11.60 15.30 12.06
CA ALA A 268 11.86 13.86 12.01
C ALA A 268 13.10 13.55 11.15
N LYS A 269 13.19 14.15 9.95
CA LYS A 269 14.39 14.09 9.08
C LYS A 269 15.66 14.52 9.83
N THR A 270 15.62 15.66 10.52
CA THR A 270 16.78 16.21 11.24
C THR A 270 17.23 15.28 12.38
N ALA A 271 16.28 14.74 13.15
CA ALA A 271 16.56 13.79 14.22
C ALA A 271 17.17 12.47 13.70
N PHE A 272 16.70 11.97 12.56
CA PHE A 272 17.27 10.79 11.90
C PHE A 272 18.71 11.01 11.45
N ILE A 273 19.01 12.13 10.79
CA ILE A 273 20.37 12.49 10.35
C ILE A 273 21.33 12.62 11.54
N HIS A 274 20.86 13.10 12.69
CA HIS A 274 21.68 13.21 13.91
C HIS A 274 21.74 11.93 14.77
N GLY A 275 21.05 10.85 14.39
CA GLY A 275 21.07 9.56 15.09
C GLY A 275 20.16 9.47 16.33
N ASP A 276 19.25 10.43 16.51
CA ASP A 276 18.21 10.37 17.55
C ASP A 276 17.12 9.33 17.19
N LEU A 277 16.89 9.12 15.89
CA LEU A 277 16.05 8.05 15.35
C LEU A 277 16.91 6.94 14.72
N ASP A 278 16.40 5.71 14.81
CA ASP A 278 16.95 4.51 14.20
C ASP A 278 16.26 4.20 12.86
N LEU A 279 14.95 4.45 12.79
CA LEU A 279 14.07 4.09 11.68
C LEU A 279 13.11 5.26 11.38
N LEU A 280 13.00 5.65 10.12
CA LEU A 280 12.01 6.64 9.65
C LEU A 280 11.06 5.93 8.68
N LEU A 281 9.77 5.92 8.97
CA LEU A 281 8.74 5.18 8.24
C LEU A 281 7.90 6.08 7.33
N PHE A 282 7.55 5.56 6.16
CA PHE A 282 6.85 6.26 5.09
C PHE A 282 5.41 5.78 4.97
N SER A 283 4.43 6.65 5.27
CA SER A 283 3.00 6.34 5.11
C SER A 283 2.59 6.19 3.64
N SER A 284 3.35 6.78 2.71
CA SER A 284 3.17 6.67 1.27
C SER A 284 4.53 6.44 0.59
N PRO A 285 4.65 5.48 -0.34
CA PRO A 285 5.86 5.34 -1.17
C PRO A 285 6.05 6.53 -2.13
N PHE A 286 5.05 7.42 -2.24
CA PHE A 286 5.06 8.63 -3.08
C PHE A 286 5.26 9.92 -2.28
N ASP A 287 5.80 9.84 -1.06
CA ASP A 287 6.09 11.01 -0.23
C ASP A 287 7.30 11.80 -0.79
N SER A 288 7.02 12.58 -1.85
CA SER A 288 7.99 13.28 -2.71
C SER A 288 8.93 14.24 -1.96
N PHE A 289 8.58 14.61 -0.72
CA PHE A 289 9.43 15.39 0.18
C PHE A 289 10.74 14.65 0.54
N TYR A 290 10.79 13.33 0.41
CA TYR A 290 11.88 12.49 0.93
C TYR A 290 12.73 11.76 -0.13
N GLN A 291 12.35 11.75 -1.41
CA GLN A 291 13.28 11.35 -2.48
C GLN A 291 14.60 12.16 -2.47
N PRO A 292 14.60 13.49 -2.22
CA PRO A 292 15.84 14.24 -2.02
C PRO A 292 16.65 13.84 -0.77
N LEU A 293 16.01 13.19 0.22
CA LEU A 293 16.66 12.77 1.46
C LEU A 293 17.73 11.70 1.21
N TRP A 294 17.47 10.79 0.26
CA TRP A 294 18.46 9.85 -0.26
C TRP A 294 19.71 10.56 -0.78
N GLN A 295 19.52 11.51 -1.71
CA GLN A 295 20.63 12.23 -2.33
C GLN A 295 21.39 13.13 -1.34
N GLU A 296 20.71 13.78 -0.41
CA GLU A 296 21.35 14.62 0.61
C GLU A 296 22.10 13.81 1.69
N SER A 297 21.56 12.67 2.12
CA SER A 297 22.22 11.80 3.12
C SER A 297 23.43 11.07 2.53
N LEU A 298 23.37 10.64 1.27
CA LEU A 298 24.53 10.12 0.53
C LEU A 298 25.59 11.20 0.27
N ALA A 299 25.20 12.47 0.15
CA ALA A 299 26.12 13.61 0.02
C ALA A 299 26.75 14.03 1.36
N SER A 300 26.14 13.70 2.51
CA SER A 300 26.78 13.86 3.82
C SER A 300 27.70 12.67 4.13
N GLU A 301 29.01 12.92 4.24
CA GLU A 301 30.00 11.87 4.48
C GLU A 301 29.70 11.05 5.77
N GLY A 302 29.26 9.79 5.61
CA GLY A 302 29.41 8.76 6.66
C GLY A 302 28.16 8.02 7.17
N LEU A 303 26.98 8.14 6.55
CA LEU A 303 25.80 7.33 6.91
C LEU A 303 25.60 6.14 5.94
N ASP A 304 25.68 4.92 6.47
CA ASP A 304 25.48 3.65 5.73
C ASP A 304 23.99 3.24 5.75
N LEU A 305 23.11 4.06 5.20
CA LEU A 305 21.66 3.87 5.30
C LEU A 305 21.15 2.66 4.49
N GLN A 306 20.07 2.04 4.97
CA GLN A 306 19.41 0.90 4.29
C GLN A 306 17.93 1.18 4.10
N SER A 307 17.40 0.82 2.92
CA SER A 307 15.98 0.86 2.59
C SER A 307 15.24 -0.24 3.33
N LEU A 308 14.17 0.10 4.05
CA LEU A 308 13.21 -0.86 4.57
C LEU A 308 12.20 -1.19 3.46
N LEU A 309 12.21 -2.42 3.00
CA LEU A 309 11.30 -2.94 1.99
C LEU A 309 10.23 -3.80 2.66
N CYS A 310 8.96 -3.55 2.37
CA CYS A 310 7.82 -4.26 2.96
C CYS A 310 6.96 -4.89 1.86
N GLY A 311 7.39 -6.07 1.40
CA GLY A 311 6.69 -6.82 0.37
C GLY A 311 6.79 -6.22 -1.04
N GLU A 312 6.02 -6.79 -1.96
CA GLU A 312 6.06 -6.44 -3.38
C GLU A 312 4.70 -5.94 -3.92
N ARG A 313 4.75 -5.19 -5.03
CA ARG A 313 3.58 -4.64 -5.73
C ARG A 313 3.83 -4.64 -7.25
N LEU A 314 2.75 -4.72 -8.04
CA LEU A 314 2.75 -4.49 -9.48
C LEU A 314 1.92 -3.23 -9.76
N ALA A 315 2.45 -2.31 -10.58
CA ALA A 315 1.79 -1.08 -11.00
C ALA A 315 1.68 -1.04 -12.54
N GLY A 316 0.56 -0.53 -13.04
CA GLY A 316 0.28 -0.53 -14.46
C GLY A 316 -1.02 0.17 -14.84
N ILE A 317 -1.54 -0.14 -16.02
CA ILE A 317 -2.78 0.41 -16.57
C ILE A 317 -3.70 -0.75 -16.95
N SER A 318 -4.91 -0.76 -16.36
CA SER A 318 -5.98 -1.69 -16.73
C SER A 318 -6.83 -1.12 -17.87
N LEU A 319 -7.20 -1.98 -18.82
CA LEU A 319 -7.95 -1.66 -20.02
C LEU A 319 -9.39 -2.16 -19.90
N ASN A 320 -10.35 -1.32 -20.25
CA ASN A 320 -11.75 -1.73 -20.34
C ASN A 320 -12.12 -2.11 -21.79
N PRO A 321 -12.28 -3.40 -22.14
CA PRO A 321 -12.64 -3.82 -23.49
C PRO A 321 -14.07 -3.43 -23.90
N LYS A 322 -14.94 -3.05 -22.94
CA LYS A 322 -16.32 -2.58 -23.19
C LYS A 322 -16.45 -1.05 -23.32
N SER A 323 -15.37 -0.29 -23.11
CA SER A 323 -15.43 1.19 -23.05
C SER A 323 -15.73 1.87 -24.39
N GLN A 324 -15.15 1.35 -25.49
CA GLN A 324 -15.31 1.85 -26.85
C GLN A 324 -15.19 0.69 -27.85
N ASP A 325 -15.82 0.79 -29.02
CA ASP A 325 -15.83 -0.27 -30.05
C ASP A 325 -14.42 -0.81 -30.38
N VAL A 326 -13.43 0.08 -30.49
CA VAL A 326 -12.04 -0.29 -30.77
C VAL A 326 -11.35 -1.01 -29.62
N MET A 327 -11.75 -0.75 -28.36
CA MET A 327 -11.23 -1.45 -27.18
C MET A 327 -11.70 -2.91 -27.13
N GLY A 328 -12.81 -3.23 -27.81
CA GLY A 328 -13.25 -4.61 -28.02
C GLY A 328 -12.32 -5.43 -28.92
N ILE A 329 -11.51 -4.78 -29.76
CA ILE A 329 -10.62 -5.44 -30.75
C ILE A 329 -9.31 -5.87 -30.09
N ARG A 330 -8.99 -7.18 -30.12
CA ARG A 330 -7.78 -7.74 -29.50
C ARG A 330 -6.50 -7.07 -30.00
N ALA A 331 -6.38 -6.91 -31.32
CA ALA A 331 -5.20 -6.33 -31.94
C ALA A 331 -4.96 -4.85 -31.54
N PHE A 332 -6.02 -4.10 -31.21
CA PHE A 332 -5.88 -2.72 -30.70
C PHE A 332 -5.40 -2.68 -29.24
N ARG A 333 -5.92 -3.56 -28.37
CA ARG A 333 -5.41 -3.71 -26.99
C ARG A 333 -3.95 -4.13 -26.97
N GLN A 334 -3.56 -5.05 -27.86
CA GLN A 334 -2.17 -5.43 -28.05
C GLN A 334 -1.30 -4.28 -28.57
N LEU A 335 -1.81 -3.44 -29.49
CA LEU A 335 -1.11 -2.22 -29.93
C LEU A 335 -0.90 -1.21 -28.80
N LEU A 336 -1.86 -1.06 -27.88
CA LEU A 336 -1.70 -0.25 -26.67
C LEU A 336 -0.62 -0.79 -25.74
N HIS A 337 -0.50 -2.12 -25.62
CA HIS A 337 0.55 -2.75 -24.82
C HIS A 337 1.94 -2.56 -25.46
N LEU A 338 2.06 -2.66 -26.79
CA LEU A 338 3.32 -2.38 -27.51
C LEU A 338 3.78 -0.91 -27.42
N ALA A 339 2.93 0.01 -26.95
CA ALA A 339 3.31 1.39 -26.65
C ALA A 339 4.04 1.55 -25.30
N ALA A 340 4.11 0.51 -24.47
CA ALA A 340 4.75 0.58 -23.16
C ALA A 340 6.24 0.24 -23.23
N ASP A 341 7.09 1.22 -22.93
CA ASP A 341 8.50 0.97 -22.58
C ASP A 341 8.59 0.69 -21.07
N THR A 342 8.67 -0.59 -20.68
CA THR A 342 8.75 -0.98 -19.27
C THR A 342 10.07 -0.58 -18.62
N GLY A 343 11.15 -0.42 -19.41
CA GLY A 343 12.47 -0.07 -18.90
C GLY A 343 12.57 1.40 -18.47
N ALA A 344 11.90 2.31 -19.18
CA ALA A 344 12.08 3.74 -18.99
C ALA A 344 11.40 4.34 -17.74
N TRP A 345 10.39 3.69 -17.15
CA TRP A 345 9.64 4.22 -15.98
C TRP A 345 9.53 3.27 -14.78
N SER A 346 9.96 2.01 -14.89
CA SER A 346 9.94 1.08 -13.75
C SER A 346 10.66 1.64 -12.52
N GLN A 347 11.80 2.31 -12.72
CA GLN A 347 12.59 2.94 -11.64
C GLN A 347 12.01 4.28 -11.16
N VAL A 348 11.11 4.92 -11.91
CA VAL A 348 10.42 6.15 -11.47
C VAL A 348 9.32 5.80 -10.47
N LEU A 349 8.58 4.72 -10.74
CA LEU A 349 7.53 4.22 -9.83
C LEU A 349 8.09 3.40 -8.66
N MET A 350 9.16 2.64 -8.89
CA MET A 350 9.74 1.71 -7.91
C MET A 350 11.28 1.84 -7.88
N PRO A 351 11.84 2.93 -7.31
CA PRO A 351 13.28 3.23 -7.37
C PRO A 351 14.16 2.21 -6.64
N ALA A 352 13.66 1.60 -5.55
CA ALA A 352 14.38 0.56 -4.82
C ALA A 352 14.46 -0.78 -5.57
N SER A 353 13.76 -0.93 -6.70
CA SER A 353 13.61 -2.19 -7.44
C SER A 353 14.49 -2.25 -8.68
N PRO A 354 14.86 -3.46 -9.16
CA PRO A 354 15.41 -3.62 -10.50
C PRO A 354 14.38 -3.17 -11.56
N ALA A 355 14.85 -2.92 -12.78
CA ALA A 355 13.94 -2.77 -13.91
C ALA A 355 13.12 -4.05 -14.09
N MET A 356 11.80 -3.90 -14.19
CA MET A 356 10.84 -4.99 -14.37
C MET A 356 11.12 -5.79 -15.66
N ASP A 357 11.06 -7.12 -15.57
CA ASP A 357 11.13 -8.01 -16.74
C ASP A 357 9.80 -7.96 -17.51
N SER A 358 9.82 -7.96 -18.84
CA SER A 358 8.61 -7.90 -19.67
C SER A 358 7.69 -9.12 -19.51
N SER A 359 8.15 -10.23 -18.90
CA SER A 359 7.27 -11.35 -18.51
C SER A 359 6.43 -11.08 -17.26
N GLN A 360 6.72 -10.04 -16.47
CA GLN A 360 6.06 -9.71 -15.20
C GLN A 360 4.78 -8.88 -15.40
N LEU A 361 3.85 -9.39 -16.22
CA LEU A 361 2.63 -8.69 -16.62
C LEU A 361 1.37 -9.06 -15.82
N LEU A 362 1.38 -10.18 -15.09
CA LEU A 362 0.21 -10.73 -14.40
C LEU A 362 0.08 -10.24 -12.96
N THR A 363 1.15 -10.39 -12.17
CA THR A 363 1.17 -10.18 -10.71
C THR A 363 2.61 -9.88 -10.24
N ILE A 364 2.85 -9.88 -8.92
CA ILE A 364 4.12 -9.49 -8.29
C ILE A 364 5.32 -10.41 -8.63
N PRO A 365 6.57 -9.93 -8.53
CA PRO A 365 7.78 -10.68 -8.91
C PRO A 365 7.93 -12.05 -8.24
N SER A 366 7.59 -12.20 -6.95
CA SER A 366 7.70 -13.47 -6.22
C SER A 366 6.80 -14.57 -6.77
N LEU A 367 5.58 -14.22 -7.20
CA LEU A 367 4.65 -15.17 -7.83
C LEU A 367 5.04 -15.49 -9.28
N THR A 368 5.72 -14.57 -9.97
CA THR A 368 6.15 -14.76 -11.37
C THR A 368 7.51 -15.44 -11.52
N ARG A 369 8.33 -15.51 -10.45
CA ARG A 369 9.70 -16.07 -10.48
C ARG A 369 9.78 -17.54 -10.89
N GLY A 370 8.71 -18.31 -10.68
CA GLY A 370 8.63 -19.73 -11.02
C GLY A 370 8.08 -20.03 -12.43
N LEU A 371 7.68 -19.01 -13.19
CA LEU A 371 7.05 -19.15 -14.51
C LEU A 371 8.09 -19.23 -15.65
N ASP A 372 7.74 -19.88 -16.76
CA ASP A 372 8.51 -19.82 -18.00
C ASP A 372 8.44 -18.42 -18.64
N GLY A 373 9.33 -17.54 -18.18
CA GLY A 373 9.46 -16.17 -18.69
C GLY A 373 9.87 -16.10 -20.17
N ASP A 374 10.56 -17.10 -20.71
CA ASP A 374 10.94 -17.13 -22.13
C ASP A 374 9.73 -17.43 -23.01
N LEU A 375 8.88 -18.37 -22.59
CA LEU A 375 7.59 -18.66 -23.24
C LEU A 375 6.66 -17.42 -23.21
N ILE A 376 6.58 -16.72 -22.08
CA ILE A 376 5.78 -15.49 -21.94
C ILE A 376 6.33 -14.37 -22.85
N ARG A 377 7.65 -14.15 -22.86
CA ARG A 377 8.29 -13.17 -23.77
C ARG A 377 8.08 -13.53 -25.25
N GLN A 378 8.16 -14.81 -25.60
CA GLN A 378 7.89 -15.28 -26.96
C GLN A 378 6.42 -15.04 -27.37
N ALA A 379 5.48 -15.22 -26.45
CA ALA A 379 4.06 -14.93 -26.69
C ALA A 379 3.79 -13.42 -26.83
N LEU A 380 4.51 -12.59 -26.08
CA LEU A 380 4.39 -11.13 -26.13
C LEU A 380 4.90 -10.55 -27.46
N GLY A 381 6.03 -11.07 -27.92
CA GLY A 381 6.71 -10.60 -29.13
C GLY A 381 7.48 -9.29 -28.94
N GLU A 382 8.10 -8.81 -30.02
CA GLU A 382 8.89 -7.58 -30.01
C GLU A 382 8.05 -6.37 -30.45
N ALA A 383 8.32 -5.19 -29.89
CA ALA A 383 7.73 -3.91 -30.29
C ALA A 383 8.37 -3.35 -31.58
N ASP A 384 8.54 -4.21 -32.58
CA ASP A 384 9.13 -3.86 -33.87
C ASP A 384 8.09 -3.23 -34.83
N GLN A 385 8.57 -2.52 -35.86
CA GLN A 385 7.70 -1.81 -36.80
C GLN A 385 6.83 -2.73 -37.67
N GLU A 386 7.26 -3.96 -37.96
CA GLU A 386 6.47 -4.96 -38.68
C GLU A 386 5.33 -5.48 -37.81
N THR A 387 5.61 -5.82 -36.55
CA THR A 387 4.61 -6.22 -35.55
C THR A 387 3.59 -5.09 -35.30
N ILE A 388 4.03 -3.85 -35.13
CA ILE A 388 3.16 -2.66 -34.99
C ILE A 388 2.26 -2.50 -36.22
N ASN A 389 2.82 -2.52 -37.44
CA ASN A 389 2.04 -2.37 -38.67
C ASN A 389 1.01 -3.50 -38.85
N ARG A 390 1.41 -4.74 -38.49
CA ARG A 390 0.53 -5.91 -38.51
C ARG A 390 -0.63 -5.74 -37.52
N LYS A 391 -0.38 -5.26 -36.31
CA LYS A 391 -1.42 -5.02 -35.29
C LYS A 391 -2.39 -3.91 -35.69
N MET A 392 -1.89 -2.83 -36.29
CA MET A 392 -2.75 -1.81 -36.91
C MET A 392 -3.65 -2.40 -38.00
N ALA A 393 -3.11 -3.23 -38.90
CA ALA A 393 -3.87 -3.86 -39.97
C ALA A 393 -4.89 -4.91 -39.47
N GLU A 394 -4.50 -5.74 -38.49
CA GLU A 394 -5.41 -6.70 -37.80
C GLU A 394 -6.56 -5.95 -37.09
N ALA A 395 -6.33 -4.74 -36.59
CA ALA A 395 -7.34 -3.89 -35.98
C ALA A 395 -8.16 -3.03 -36.98
N GLY A 396 -7.89 -3.12 -38.29
CA GLY A 396 -8.56 -2.31 -39.31
C GLY A 396 -8.18 -0.83 -39.31
N LEU A 397 -7.03 -0.48 -38.73
CA LEU A 397 -6.58 0.90 -38.52
C LEU A 397 -5.59 1.36 -39.59
N ILE A 398 -5.67 2.64 -39.95
CA ILE A 398 -4.78 3.29 -40.92
C ILE A 398 -4.09 4.48 -40.23
N PHE A 399 -2.77 4.55 -40.32
CA PHE A 399 -1.99 5.69 -39.80
C PHE A 399 -1.90 6.84 -40.81
N ASP A 400 -2.57 7.95 -40.50
CA ASP A 400 -2.40 9.23 -41.19
C ASP A 400 -1.05 9.84 -40.78
N ARG A 401 -0.10 9.88 -41.72
CA ARG A 401 1.24 10.43 -41.53
C ARG A 401 1.28 11.96 -41.46
N ASP A 402 0.30 12.65 -42.05
CA ASP A 402 0.23 14.12 -42.04
C ASP A 402 -0.33 14.64 -40.71
N ARG A 403 -1.23 13.85 -40.07
CA ARG A 403 -1.81 14.16 -38.75
C ARG A 403 -1.15 13.45 -37.57
N LEU A 404 -0.33 12.41 -37.83
CA LEU A 404 0.23 11.50 -36.84
C LEU A 404 -0.87 10.87 -35.96
N ARG A 405 -1.87 10.27 -36.60
CA ARG A 405 -3.07 9.71 -35.95
C ARG A 405 -3.55 8.43 -36.62
N LEU A 406 -4.19 7.56 -35.84
CA LEU A 406 -4.93 6.42 -36.37
C LEU A 406 -6.36 6.79 -36.75
N GLU A 407 -6.81 6.28 -37.90
CA GLU A 407 -8.20 6.30 -38.35
C GLU A 407 -8.78 4.88 -38.40
N ALA A 408 -10.05 4.75 -38.02
CA ALA A 408 -10.90 3.58 -38.32
C ALA A 408 -12.04 4.02 -39.25
N ASP A 409 -12.33 3.27 -40.32
CA ASP A 409 -13.37 3.61 -41.30
C ASP A 409 -13.35 5.06 -41.83
N LYS A 410 -12.14 5.62 -41.99
CA LYS A 410 -11.88 7.03 -42.40
C LYS A 410 -12.40 8.08 -41.42
N LYS A 411 -12.39 7.77 -40.13
CA LYS A 411 -12.66 8.69 -39.02
C LYS A 411 -11.51 8.62 -38.02
N ASP A 412 -11.05 9.77 -37.54
CA ASP A 412 -10.16 9.86 -36.39
C ASP A 412 -10.69 8.96 -35.24
N LEU A 413 -9.80 8.18 -34.63
CA LEU A 413 -10.14 7.52 -33.37
C LEU A 413 -10.48 8.56 -32.29
N ARG A 414 -11.47 8.23 -31.45
CA ARG A 414 -11.77 9.02 -30.26
C ARG A 414 -10.61 8.90 -29.28
N SER A 415 -10.22 10.01 -28.66
CA SER A 415 -9.19 9.99 -27.62
C SER A 415 -9.61 9.10 -26.44
N LEU A 416 -8.72 8.21 -26.02
CA LEU A 416 -8.89 7.39 -24.82
C LEU A 416 -8.63 8.24 -23.58
N LYS A 417 -9.30 7.91 -22.48
CA LYS A 417 -9.15 8.57 -21.19
C LYS A 417 -8.43 7.67 -20.19
N LEU A 418 -7.24 8.09 -19.77
CA LEU A 418 -6.48 7.49 -18.68
C LEU A 418 -6.79 8.20 -17.36
N VAL A 419 -7.50 7.50 -16.48
CA VAL A 419 -7.84 7.96 -15.13
C VAL A 419 -6.75 7.53 -14.16
N TYR A 420 -6.30 8.43 -13.28
CA TYR A 420 -5.28 8.15 -12.26
C TYR A 420 -5.57 8.97 -10.98
N PRO A 421 -5.10 8.52 -9.80
CA PRO A 421 -5.20 9.32 -8.58
C PRO A 421 -4.19 10.47 -8.63
N PHE A 422 -4.64 11.72 -8.50
CA PHE A 422 -3.71 12.86 -8.43
C PHE A 422 -3.04 12.92 -7.05
N GLY A 423 -1.89 13.62 -6.99
CA GLY A 423 -1.14 13.83 -5.74
C GLY A 423 0.12 12.97 -5.60
N SER A 424 0.44 12.16 -6.60
CA SER A 424 1.72 11.46 -6.74
C SER A 424 2.40 11.89 -8.04
N GLU A 425 3.54 12.58 -7.93
CA GLU A 425 4.35 12.99 -9.09
C GLU A 425 4.87 11.78 -9.90
N PRO A 426 5.36 10.67 -9.28
CA PRO A 426 5.71 9.46 -10.02
C PRO A 426 4.57 8.85 -10.84
N ILE A 427 3.35 8.81 -10.31
CA ILE A 427 2.17 8.29 -11.03
C ILE A 427 1.82 9.19 -12.21
N GLU A 428 1.80 10.52 -12.01
CA GLU A 428 1.52 11.47 -13.09
C GLU A 428 2.60 11.41 -14.18
N ALA A 429 3.88 11.33 -13.80
CA ALA A 429 5.01 11.19 -14.70
C ALA A 429 4.90 9.91 -15.55
N ALA A 430 4.63 8.76 -14.94
CA ALA A 430 4.45 7.49 -15.64
C ALA A 430 3.25 7.53 -16.62
N CYS A 431 2.12 8.11 -16.20
CA CYS A 431 0.94 8.29 -17.07
C CYS A 431 1.23 9.23 -18.25
N GLN A 432 2.00 10.30 -18.04
CA GLN A 432 2.39 11.25 -19.09
C GLN A 432 3.48 10.69 -20.02
N ALA A 433 4.35 9.81 -19.51
CA ALA A 433 5.29 9.05 -20.34
C ALA A 433 4.56 8.06 -21.27
N TYR A 434 3.68 7.21 -20.71
CA TYR A 434 2.89 6.26 -21.49
C TYR A 434 2.02 6.94 -22.56
N LYS A 435 1.37 8.07 -22.21
CA LYS A 435 0.64 8.91 -23.18
C LYS A 435 1.53 9.42 -24.31
N THR A 436 2.80 9.73 -24.04
CA THR A 436 3.74 10.20 -25.05
C THR A 436 4.09 9.08 -26.02
N ALA A 437 4.43 7.89 -25.50
CA ALA A 437 4.73 6.72 -26.32
C ALA A 437 3.53 6.25 -27.16
N ALA A 438 2.33 6.17 -26.57
CA ALA A 438 1.09 5.86 -27.31
C ALA A 438 0.80 6.84 -28.45
N LYS A 439 1.16 8.12 -28.28
CA LYS A 439 1.01 9.14 -29.31
C LYS A 439 1.95 8.93 -30.51
N GLU A 440 3.12 8.32 -30.32
CA GLU A 440 4.03 7.96 -31.42
C GLU A 440 3.42 6.89 -32.34
N LEU A 441 2.55 6.01 -31.79
CA LEU A 441 1.72 5.07 -32.56
C LEU A 441 0.44 5.71 -33.13
N GLY A 442 0.22 7.02 -32.92
CA GLY A 442 -0.96 7.75 -33.39
C GLY A 442 -2.21 7.60 -32.52
N ILE A 443 -2.05 7.12 -31.28
CA ILE A 443 -3.14 6.96 -30.31
C ILE A 443 -3.19 8.18 -29.38
N ASP A 444 -4.33 8.89 -29.36
CA ASP A 444 -4.49 10.12 -28.58
C ASP A 444 -5.02 9.80 -27.17
N ILE A 445 -4.18 9.94 -26.13
CA ILE A 445 -4.57 9.71 -24.73
C ILE A 445 -4.73 11.03 -23.97
N SER A 446 -5.88 11.20 -23.34
CA SER A 446 -6.19 12.28 -22.41
C SER A 446 -6.03 11.80 -20.96
N LEU A 447 -5.30 12.56 -20.15
CA LEU A 447 -5.09 12.24 -18.72
C LEU A 447 -6.18 12.90 -17.86
N LYS A 448 -6.68 12.18 -16.86
CA LYS A 448 -7.70 12.66 -15.91
C LYS A 448 -7.30 12.29 -14.47
N GLY A 449 -6.57 13.19 -13.82
CA GLY A 449 -6.32 13.11 -12.38
C GLY A 449 -7.62 13.29 -11.59
N VAL A 450 -7.87 12.44 -10.60
CA VAL A 450 -9.03 12.51 -9.68
C VAL A 450 -8.61 12.19 -8.23
N SER A 451 -9.48 12.45 -7.25
CA SER A 451 -9.22 12.02 -5.85
C SER A 451 -9.18 10.49 -5.75
N ARG A 452 -8.56 9.96 -4.69
CA ARG A 452 -8.48 8.51 -4.42
C ARG A 452 -9.86 7.85 -4.45
N ASP A 453 -10.83 8.40 -3.75
CA ASP A 453 -12.20 7.86 -3.69
C ASP A 453 -12.86 7.88 -5.08
N ALA A 454 -12.70 8.96 -5.84
CA ALA A 454 -13.26 9.06 -7.19
C ALA A 454 -12.56 8.12 -8.18
N TRP A 455 -11.27 7.84 -7.99
CA TRP A 455 -10.52 6.82 -8.74
C TRP A 455 -11.03 5.42 -8.40
N GLN A 456 -11.19 5.10 -7.11
CA GLN A 456 -11.69 3.81 -6.63
C GLN A 456 -13.12 3.53 -7.10
N GLN A 457 -14.02 4.52 -7.01
CA GLN A 457 -15.38 4.41 -7.58
C GLN A 457 -15.33 4.25 -9.11
N THR A 458 -14.48 4.99 -9.82
CA THR A 458 -14.30 4.81 -11.28
C THR A 458 -13.86 3.38 -11.62
N TYR A 459 -12.97 2.78 -10.82
CA TYR A 459 -12.53 1.40 -10.96
C TYR A 459 -13.68 0.41 -10.73
N LEU A 460 -14.38 0.51 -9.59
CA LEU A 460 -15.47 -0.39 -9.20
C LEU A 460 -16.66 -0.34 -10.18
N ASP A 461 -17.00 0.85 -10.68
CA ASP A 461 -18.06 1.04 -11.68
C ASP A 461 -17.66 0.56 -13.10
N GLY A 462 -16.38 0.21 -13.32
CA GLY A 462 -15.86 -0.06 -14.66
C GLY A 462 -15.88 1.17 -15.59
N SER A 463 -15.98 2.39 -15.06
CA SER A 463 -16.33 3.60 -15.83
C SER A 463 -15.14 4.36 -16.45
N TYR A 464 -14.17 3.59 -16.96
CA TYR A 464 -12.91 4.06 -17.57
C TYR A 464 -12.71 3.51 -19.00
N ASP A 465 -11.90 4.19 -19.83
CA ASP A 465 -11.27 3.56 -21.00
C ASP A 465 -9.99 2.84 -20.54
N LEU A 466 -9.12 3.61 -19.88
CA LEU A 466 -7.86 3.19 -19.26
C LEU A 466 -7.84 3.70 -17.81
N ILE A 467 -7.31 2.92 -16.88
CA ILE A 467 -7.15 3.35 -15.48
C ILE A 467 -5.82 2.88 -14.93
N TYR A 468 -5.04 3.79 -14.33
CA TYR A 468 -3.84 3.44 -13.58
C TYR A 468 -4.25 2.61 -12.36
N GLN A 469 -3.55 1.52 -12.10
CA GLN A 469 -3.78 0.64 -10.95
C GLN A 469 -2.46 0.16 -10.37
N GLU A 470 -2.48 -0.08 -9.07
CA GLU A 470 -1.50 -0.92 -8.40
C GLU A 470 -2.20 -2.11 -7.75
N THR A 471 -1.47 -3.20 -7.57
CA THR A 471 -1.92 -4.31 -6.73
C THR A 471 -1.84 -3.92 -5.25
N GLU A 472 -2.51 -4.69 -4.41
CA GLU A 472 -2.18 -4.73 -2.99
C GLU A 472 -0.69 -5.11 -2.79
N ILE A 473 -0.13 -4.79 -1.62
CA ILE A 473 1.17 -5.38 -1.20
C ILE A 473 0.97 -6.89 -1.05
N ASN A 474 1.95 -7.67 -1.53
CA ASN A 474 1.97 -9.13 -1.45
C ASN A 474 0.72 -9.76 -2.08
N GLU A 475 0.33 -9.32 -3.28
CA GLU A 475 -0.84 -9.83 -4.01
C GLU A 475 -0.86 -11.37 -4.04
N SER A 476 -1.90 -11.95 -3.45
CA SER A 476 -2.14 -13.39 -3.42
C SER A 476 -2.96 -13.83 -4.64
N PRO A 477 -3.04 -15.14 -4.96
CA PRO A 477 -3.92 -15.66 -6.00
C PRO A 477 -5.41 -15.29 -5.79
N ALA A 478 -5.82 -15.05 -4.55
CA ALA A 478 -7.16 -14.56 -4.23
C ALA A 478 -7.34 -13.09 -4.66
N LEU A 479 -6.40 -12.22 -4.31
CA LEU A 479 -6.42 -10.81 -4.71
C LEU A 479 -6.25 -10.63 -6.23
N LEU A 480 -5.39 -11.42 -6.85
CA LEU A 480 -5.27 -11.51 -8.31
C LEU A 480 -6.60 -11.91 -8.95
N SER A 481 -7.29 -12.93 -8.39
CA SER A 481 -8.62 -13.32 -8.85
C SER A 481 -9.61 -12.15 -8.75
N GLU A 482 -9.67 -11.46 -7.60
CA GLU A 482 -10.58 -10.32 -7.41
C GLU A 482 -10.29 -9.16 -8.37
N ARG A 483 -9.02 -8.80 -8.56
CA ARG A 483 -8.62 -7.74 -9.49
C ARG A 483 -8.98 -8.07 -10.93
N LEU A 484 -8.74 -9.29 -11.39
CA LEU A 484 -9.10 -9.69 -12.75
C LEU A 484 -10.62 -9.72 -12.94
N LEU A 485 -11.39 -10.22 -11.97
CA LEU A 485 -12.85 -10.26 -12.04
C LEU A 485 -13.51 -8.87 -12.06
N ALA A 486 -12.82 -7.85 -11.53
CA ALA A 486 -13.24 -6.45 -11.62
C ALA A 486 -12.99 -5.80 -13.00
N ILE A 487 -12.29 -6.46 -13.93
CA ILE A 487 -12.11 -5.94 -15.30
C ILE A 487 -13.43 -6.12 -16.08
N PRO A 488 -14.03 -5.04 -16.63
CA PRO A 488 -15.33 -5.13 -17.28
C PRO A 488 -15.34 -6.09 -18.46
N GLY A 489 -16.32 -6.99 -18.47
CA GLY A 489 -16.56 -7.94 -19.55
C GLY A 489 -15.95 -9.33 -19.37
N LEU A 490 -15.07 -9.53 -18.37
CA LEU A 490 -14.62 -10.89 -18.01
C LEU A 490 -15.81 -11.73 -17.54
N VAL A 491 -16.62 -11.18 -16.63
CA VAL A 491 -17.92 -11.74 -16.27
C VAL A 491 -18.90 -11.52 -17.44
N GLN A 492 -19.54 -12.61 -17.89
CA GLN A 492 -20.41 -12.61 -19.08
C GLN A 492 -21.60 -11.66 -18.94
N GLU A 493 -21.56 -10.56 -19.70
CA GLU A 493 -22.75 -9.85 -20.17
C GLU A 493 -22.53 -9.47 -21.63
N ASP A 494 -23.52 -9.78 -22.48
CA ASP A 494 -23.48 -9.73 -23.94
C ASP A 494 -22.89 -8.43 -24.51
N GLN A 495 -21.78 -8.51 -25.27
CA GLN A 495 -21.52 -7.61 -26.44
C GLN A 495 -20.21 -7.86 -27.22
N VAL A 496 -19.18 -8.51 -26.67
CA VAL A 496 -17.89 -8.70 -27.39
C VAL A 496 -17.83 -10.10 -28.04
N PRO A 497 -17.48 -10.22 -29.34
CA PRO A 497 -17.26 -11.51 -30.00
C PRO A 497 -16.09 -12.30 -29.38
N THR A 498 -16.25 -13.61 -29.21
CA THR A 498 -15.24 -14.47 -28.56
C THR A 498 -13.93 -14.59 -29.33
N ASP A 499 -13.95 -14.36 -30.65
CA ASP A 499 -12.73 -14.28 -31.46
C ASP A 499 -11.91 -13.00 -31.18
N GLN A 500 -12.53 -11.95 -30.64
CA GLN A 500 -11.89 -10.68 -30.25
C GLN A 500 -11.63 -10.57 -28.75
N PHE A 501 -12.31 -11.36 -27.93
CA PHE A 501 -12.08 -11.43 -26.48
C PHE A 501 -12.64 -12.72 -25.88
N ASP A 502 -11.77 -13.63 -25.41
CA ASP A 502 -12.22 -14.87 -24.75
C ASP A 502 -12.28 -14.71 -23.22
N GLY A 503 -13.28 -13.97 -22.75
CA GLY A 503 -13.57 -13.83 -21.32
C GLY A 503 -13.95 -15.16 -20.65
N SER A 504 -14.55 -16.10 -21.40
CA SER A 504 -14.87 -17.45 -20.90
C SER A 504 -13.63 -18.25 -20.51
N GLN A 505 -12.59 -18.25 -21.35
CA GLN A 505 -11.31 -18.87 -21.02
C GLN A 505 -10.65 -18.16 -19.83
N GLY A 506 -10.72 -16.82 -19.77
CA GLY A 506 -10.23 -16.05 -18.62
C GLY A 506 -10.90 -16.45 -17.31
N LEU A 507 -12.23 -16.55 -17.27
CA LEU A 507 -12.97 -17.04 -16.09
C LEU A 507 -12.56 -18.45 -15.67
N PHE A 508 -12.38 -19.36 -16.63
CA PHE A 508 -11.93 -20.73 -16.36
C PHE A 508 -10.52 -20.77 -15.75
N LEU A 509 -9.58 -19.98 -16.28
CA LEU A 509 -8.22 -19.88 -15.76
C LEU A 509 -8.17 -19.21 -14.37
N ILE A 510 -8.98 -18.17 -14.14
CA ILE A 510 -9.13 -17.56 -12.82
C ILE A 510 -9.68 -18.59 -11.82
N GLN A 511 -10.69 -19.38 -12.20
CA GLN A 511 -11.25 -20.44 -11.34
C GLN A 511 -10.21 -21.54 -11.01
N ALA A 512 -9.29 -21.84 -11.93
CA ALA A 512 -8.23 -22.82 -11.70
C ALA A 512 -7.28 -22.42 -10.54
N LEU A 513 -7.03 -21.11 -10.33
CA LEU A 513 -6.21 -20.61 -9.21
C LEU A 513 -6.73 -21.09 -7.85
N GLY A 514 -8.06 -21.09 -7.65
CA GLY A 514 -8.70 -21.57 -6.41
C GLY A 514 -8.78 -23.09 -6.28
N GLN A 515 -8.49 -23.83 -7.36
CA GLN A 515 -8.52 -25.31 -7.39
C GLN A 515 -7.11 -25.92 -7.28
N ALA A 516 -6.05 -25.11 -7.38
CA ALA A 516 -4.68 -25.56 -7.30
C ALA A 516 -4.35 -26.16 -5.92
N GLN A 517 -4.08 -27.48 -5.88
CA GLN A 517 -3.84 -28.22 -4.63
C GLN A 517 -2.40 -28.15 -4.11
N ASN A 518 -1.47 -27.58 -4.89
CA ASN A 518 -0.05 -27.47 -4.56
C ASN A 518 0.61 -26.40 -5.44
N VAL A 519 1.82 -26.00 -5.06
CA VAL A 519 2.61 -24.96 -5.74
C VAL A 519 2.76 -25.24 -7.25
N ASN A 520 3.09 -26.45 -7.67
CA ASN A 520 3.28 -26.75 -9.11
C ASN A 520 1.99 -26.55 -9.93
N ALA A 521 0.83 -26.93 -9.37
CA ALA A 521 -0.46 -26.71 -10.01
C ALA A 521 -0.83 -25.21 -10.06
N LEU A 522 -0.45 -24.45 -9.04
CA LEU A 522 -0.64 -23.01 -9.00
C LEU A 522 0.27 -22.29 -10.00
N THR A 523 1.56 -22.66 -10.07
CA THR A 523 2.52 -22.17 -11.07
C THR A 523 1.97 -22.38 -12.48
N ALA A 524 1.56 -23.60 -12.84
CA ALA A 524 1.00 -23.88 -14.17
C ALA A 524 -0.27 -23.04 -14.46
N SER A 525 -1.14 -22.85 -13.45
CA SER A 525 -2.34 -22.00 -13.59
C SER A 525 -1.98 -20.52 -13.80
N LEU A 526 -0.92 -20.03 -13.16
CA LEU A 526 -0.38 -18.68 -13.35
C LEU A 526 0.33 -18.52 -14.71
N GLU A 527 0.97 -19.56 -15.23
CA GLU A 527 1.57 -19.57 -16.58
C GLU A 527 0.48 -19.45 -17.66
N ASP A 528 -0.52 -20.34 -17.62
CA ASP A 528 -1.65 -20.32 -18.56
C ASP A 528 -2.41 -18.99 -18.51
N LEU A 529 -2.63 -18.44 -17.31
CA LEU A 529 -3.27 -17.15 -17.10
C LEU A 529 -2.40 -15.97 -17.59
N SER A 530 -1.07 -16.05 -17.45
CA SER A 530 -0.13 -15.05 -18.01
C SER A 530 -0.17 -15.05 -19.53
N LEU A 531 -0.19 -16.22 -20.17
CA LEU A 531 -0.30 -16.34 -21.63
C LEU A 531 -1.65 -15.83 -22.15
N TRP A 532 -2.74 -16.10 -21.44
CA TRP A 532 -4.05 -15.51 -21.74
C TRP A 532 -4.05 -13.98 -21.57
N MET A 533 -3.40 -13.45 -20.53
CA MET A 533 -3.26 -11.99 -20.34
C MET A 533 -2.41 -11.32 -21.43
N VAL A 534 -1.37 -11.98 -21.95
CA VAL A 534 -0.62 -11.53 -23.13
C VAL A 534 -1.50 -11.51 -24.38
N GLN A 535 -2.30 -12.58 -24.57
CA GLN A 535 -3.22 -12.66 -25.71
C GLN A 535 -4.28 -11.56 -25.65
N GLU A 536 -4.92 -11.34 -24.51
CA GLU A 536 -6.04 -10.39 -24.39
C GLU A 536 -5.62 -8.95 -24.07
N ALA A 537 -4.39 -8.72 -23.62
CA ALA A 537 -3.81 -7.40 -23.33
C ALA A 537 -4.72 -6.50 -22.47
N LEU A 538 -5.30 -7.06 -21.41
CA LEU A 538 -6.19 -6.34 -20.48
C LEU A 538 -5.43 -5.47 -19.45
N PHE A 539 -4.12 -5.67 -19.33
CA PHE A 539 -3.25 -4.92 -18.45
C PHE A 539 -1.96 -4.56 -19.17
N ILE A 540 -1.42 -3.39 -18.86
CA ILE A 540 -0.14 -2.89 -19.32
C ILE A 540 0.72 -2.65 -18.08
N PRO A 541 1.71 -3.50 -17.79
CA PRO A 541 2.56 -3.32 -16.63
C PRO A 541 3.50 -2.12 -16.88
N LEU A 542 3.74 -1.32 -15.84
CA LEU A 542 4.64 -0.17 -15.86
C LEU A 542 5.82 -0.31 -14.89
N ALA A 543 5.61 -0.99 -13.76
CA ALA A 543 6.64 -1.31 -12.78
C ALA A 543 6.21 -2.51 -11.92
N ALA A 544 7.14 -3.36 -11.50
CA ALA A 544 6.89 -4.41 -10.51
C ALA A 544 8.13 -4.57 -9.63
N GLY A 545 7.93 -4.77 -8.32
CA GLY A 545 9.05 -4.76 -7.39
C GLY A 545 8.66 -4.55 -5.93
N SER A 546 9.69 -4.40 -5.11
CA SER A 546 9.60 -4.19 -3.66
C SER A 546 9.09 -2.78 -3.32
N VAL A 547 8.23 -2.69 -2.30
CA VAL A 547 7.70 -1.41 -1.82
C VAL A 547 8.57 -0.88 -0.69
N GLU A 548 9.26 0.23 -0.93
CA GLU A 548 10.00 0.96 0.10
C GLU A 548 9.03 1.65 1.07
N ARG A 549 9.22 1.40 2.38
CA ARG A 549 8.36 1.88 3.47
C ARG A 549 9.12 2.55 4.61
N GLY A 550 10.43 2.74 4.46
CA GLY A 550 11.21 3.54 5.38
C GLY A 550 12.70 3.44 5.13
N ILE A 551 13.47 4.10 6.00
CA ILE A 551 14.93 4.07 6.01
C ILE A 551 15.45 3.76 7.41
N TRP A 552 16.41 2.85 7.47
CA TRP A 552 17.09 2.42 8.68
C TRP A 552 18.52 2.98 8.73
N ASN A 553 18.94 3.40 9.92
CA ASN A 553 20.29 3.86 10.22
C ASN A 553 21.05 2.79 11.05
N PRO A 554 21.86 1.91 10.44
CA PRO A 554 22.61 0.87 11.15
C PRO A 554 23.77 1.41 12.02
N ALA A 555 24.11 2.69 11.92
CA ALA A 555 25.04 3.31 12.88
C ALA A 555 24.42 3.46 14.29
N SER A 556 23.10 3.27 14.41
CA SER A 556 22.42 3.10 15.69
C SER A 556 22.97 1.89 16.45
N ARG A 557 23.47 2.11 17.67
CA ARG A 557 24.01 1.04 18.53
C ARG A 557 22.89 0.30 19.28
N LEU A 558 22.09 -0.42 18.52
CA LEU A 558 20.98 -1.24 19.02
C LEU A 558 21.42 -2.67 19.34
N ALA A 559 20.67 -3.31 20.24
CA ALA A 559 20.67 -4.76 20.43
C ALA A 559 19.51 -5.46 19.70
N LEU A 560 18.67 -4.71 18.97
CA LEU A 560 17.42 -5.14 18.36
C LEU A 560 17.50 -5.15 16.83
N ASP A 561 16.88 -6.16 16.24
CA ASP A 561 16.59 -6.23 14.81
C ASP A 561 15.37 -5.32 14.49
N PRO A 562 15.50 -4.29 13.62
CA PRO A 562 14.37 -3.44 13.22
C PRO A 562 13.27 -4.21 12.46
N LEU A 563 13.54 -5.40 11.93
CA LEU A 563 12.54 -6.25 11.27
C LEU A 563 11.56 -6.89 12.28
N SER A 564 11.85 -6.85 13.59
CA SER A 564 11.00 -7.41 14.65
C SER A 564 9.62 -6.76 14.85
N ILE A 565 9.33 -5.64 14.15
CA ILE A 565 7.99 -5.04 14.07
C ILE A 565 7.20 -5.47 12.81
N PHE A 566 7.85 -6.15 11.85
CA PHE A 566 7.29 -6.54 10.56
C PHE A 566 7.16 -8.06 10.42
N PRO A 567 5.95 -8.65 10.55
CA PRO A 567 5.73 -10.09 10.43
C PRO A 567 5.85 -10.64 9.00
N GLN A 568 5.74 -9.79 7.97
CA GLN A 568 5.66 -10.21 6.57
C GLN A 568 6.87 -9.76 5.75
N GLY A 569 7.70 -10.69 5.30
CA GLY A 569 8.61 -10.54 4.14
C GLY A 569 9.52 -9.31 4.11
N ALA A 570 9.70 -8.62 5.23
CA ALA A 570 10.39 -7.34 5.26
C ALA A 570 11.90 -7.57 5.18
N SER A 571 12.57 -6.74 4.39
CA SER A 571 14.02 -6.82 4.19
C SER A 571 14.65 -5.44 4.32
N LEU A 572 15.95 -5.45 4.55
CA LEU A 572 16.81 -4.28 4.51
C LEU A 572 17.76 -4.43 3.33
N GLU A 573 17.73 -3.49 2.39
CA GLU A 573 18.66 -3.46 1.26
C GLU A 573 19.50 -2.18 1.29
N VAL A 574 20.75 -2.28 0.85
CA VAL A 574 21.55 -1.09 0.52
C VAL A 574 20.93 -0.46 -0.74
N PRO A 575 20.66 0.86 -0.75
CA PRO A 575 20.01 1.53 -1.88
C PRO A 575 20.78 1.32 -3.18
N ARG A 576 20.03 1.20 -4.29
CA ARG A 576 20.61 1.09 -5.63
C ARG A 576 20.79 2.50 -6.19
N ASN A 577 22.02 2.84 -6.56
CA ASN A 577 22.41 4.13 -7.16
C ASN A 577 21.85 4.33 -8.58
#